data_AF-A0A3D1KGV0-F1
#
_entry.id   AF-A0A3D1KGV0-F1
#
_cell.length_a   1.000
_cell.length_b   1.000
_cell.length_c   1.000
_cell.angle_alpha   90.00
_cell.angle_beta   90.00
_cell.angle_gamma   90.00
#
_symmetry.space_group_name_H-M   'P 1'
#
loop_
_entity.id
_entity.type
_entity.pdbx_description
1 polymer ?
#
loop_
_entity_poly.entity_id
_entity_poly.type
_entity_poly.pdbx_seq_one_letter_code
_entity_poly.pdbx_strand_id
1 'polypeptide(L)'
;MKLQDKKDKNFTYATDVKEEALITGKEPFTHPKFSPDGKKIAFLANRTEIRVYDVKSKRIDVALPAKFNFSYADGDMGFEWSPDSRWILTSYMGEGGWNNMDIAVASIDGKKVVNLTNSGYSDESPEWALGGKAIVWASDRAGYRSHGSWGAEDDVYIMYLDKEAYELSKYNKEDRALYEERMKAAKDSTDKSSKAGKQKSKTDKKKKADGKDKSGASKDEKSPKKD
;
A
#
# COMPACT_ATOMS: atom_id res chain seq x y z
N MET A 1 18.92 -13.10 -2.18
CA MET A 1 20.20 -13.33 -1.47
C MET A 1 19.94 -13.52 0.02
N LYS A 2 20.71 -14.39 0.67
CA LYS A 2 20.71 -14.59 2.13
C LYS A 2 22.16 -14.61 2.62
N LEU A 3 22.43 -13.89 3.72
CA LEU A 3 23.72 -13.95 4.41
C LEU A 3 23.94 -15.36 4.96
N GLN A 4 25.13 -15.92 4.78
CA GLN A 4 25.50 -17.21 5.36
C GLN A 4 26.17 -17.05 6.73
N ASP A 5 27.07 -16.08 6.89
CA ASP A 5 27.66 -15.78 8.19
C ASP A 5 26.70 -14.91 9.02
N LYS A 6 26.45 -15.35 10.26
CA LYS A 6 25.64 -14.59 11.24
C LYS A 6 26.36 -13.34 11.76
N LYS A 7 27.68 -13.23 11.57
CA LYS A 7 28.47 -12.05 11.91
C LYS A 7 28.28 -10.91 10.91
N ASP A 8 27.96 -11.26 9.67
CA ASP A 8 27.66 -10.27 8.64
C ASP A 8 26.30 -9.65 8.91
N LYS A 9 26.28 -8.32 9.09
CA LYS A 9 25.05 -7.56 9.32
C LYS A 9 24.44 -7.03 8.02
N ASN A 10 25.27 -6.84 6.99
CA ASN A 10 24.90 -6.20 5.74
C ASN A 10 25.49 -6.98 4.56
N PHE A 11 24.79 -7.00 3.42
CA PHE A 11 25.26 -7.63 2.19
C PHE A 11 26.52 -6.97 1.60
N THR A 12 26.75 -5.68 1.86
CA THR A 12 27.85 -4.90 1.26
C THR A 12 29.24 -5.47 1.55
N TYR A 13 29.44 -6.07 2.72
CA TYR A 13 30.73 -6.60 3.16
C TYR A 13 30.71 -8.12 3.36
N ALA A 14 29.58 -8.76 3.05
CA ALA A 14 29.43 -10.19 3.23
C ALA A 14 30.29 -10.92 2.21
N THR A 15 31.18 -11.78 2.69
CA THR A 15 32.06 -12.59 1.83
C THR A 15 31.38 -13.88 1.39
N ASP A 16 30.37 -14.34 2.13
CA ASP A 16 29.59 -15.53 1.81
C ASP A 16 28.09 -15.20 1.73
N VAL A 17 27.57 -15.25 0.50
CA VAL A 17 26.17 -15.01 0.19
C VAL A 17 25.60 -16.19 -0.58
N LYS A 18 24.41 -16.63 -0.16
CA LYS A 18 23.66 -17.62 -0.92
C LYS A 18 22.62 -16.95 -1.80
N GLU A 19 22.74 -17.21 -3.09
CA GLU A 19 21.78 -16.78 -4.09
C GLU A 19 20.80 -17.91 -4.41
N GLU A 20 19.54 -17.54 -4.59
CA GLU A 20 18.46 -18.45 -4.93
C GLU A 20 17.54 -17.69 -5.88
N ALA A 21 17.33 -18.24 -7.08
CA ALA A 21 16.36 -17.69 -8.01
C ALA A 21 14.95 -17.93 -7.46
N LEU A 22 14.22 -16.85 -7.19
CA LEU A 22 12.83 -16.93 -6.70
C LEU A 22 11.84 -17.20 -7.84
N ILE A 23 12.13 -16.65 -9.01
CA ILE A 23 11.28 -16.70 -10.20
C ILE A 23 12.18 -17.10 -11.37
N THR A 24 11.77 -18.13 -12.11
CA THR A 24 12.44 -18.60 -13.33
C THR A 24 11.39 -18.84 -14.41
N GLY A 25 11.76 -18.64 -15.66
CA GLY A 25 10.83 -18.72 -16.79
C GLY A 25 11.54 -18.56 -18.13
N LYS A 26 10.77 -18.71 -19.21
CA LYS A 26 11.28 -18.59 -20.59
C LYS A 26 11.35 -17.14 -21.09
N GLU A 27 10.63 -16.25 -20.43
CA GLU A 27 10.52 -14.82 -20.76
C GLU A 27 11.37 -13.97 -19.80
N PRO A 28 11.78 -12.76 -20.20
CA PRO A 28 12.56 -11.89 -19.34
C PRO A 28 11.70 -11.32 -18.21
N PHE A 29 12.28 -11.29 -17.01
CA PHE A 29 11.72 -10.64 -15.82
C PHE A 29 12.62 -9.51 -15.37
N THR A 30 12.06 -8.31 -15.17
CA THR A 30 12.83 -7.11 -14.84
C THR A 30 12.16 -6.28 -13.74
N HIS A 31 12.88 -5.30 -13.21
CA HIS A 31 12.38 -4.31 -12.23
C HIS A 31 11.68 -4.90 -11.00
N PRO A 32 12.27 -5.88 -10.29
CA PRO A 32 11.65 -6.42 -9.08
C PRO A 32 11.60 -5.35 -7.97
N LYS A 33 10.43 -5.16 -7.37
CA LYS A 33 10.22 -4.29 -6.20
C LYS A 33 9.47 -5.04 -5.11
N PHE A 34 10.00 -5.05 -3.89
CA PHE A 34 9.28 -5.58 -2.73
C PHE A 34 8.08 -4.68 -2.39
N SER A 35 7.00 -5.29 -1.94
CA SER A 35 5.91 -4.56 -1.29
C SER A 35 6.41 -3.87 -0.01
N PRO A 36 5.83 -2.73 0.39
CA PRO A 36 6.18 -2.05 1.64
C PRO A 36 6.12 -2.94 2.89
N ASP A 37 5.24 -3.93 2.90
CA ASP A 37 5.15 -4.92 3.99
C ASP A 37 6.14 -6.10 3.88
N GLY A 38 6.94 -6.15 2.80
CA GLY A 38 7.97 -7.15 2.54
C GLY A 38 7.46 -8.54 2.16
N LYS A 39 6.15 -8.75 2.00
CA LYS A 39 5.56 -10.09 1.78
C LYS A 39 5.43 -10.47 0.31
N LYS A 40 5.52 -9.51 -0.61
CA LYS A 40 5.31 -9.70 -2.04
C LYS A 40 6.39 -9.01 -2.86
N ILE A 41 6.56 -9.44 -4.09
CA ILE A 41 7.49 -8.85 -5.06
C ILE A 41 6.72 -8.61 -6.34
N ALA A 42 6.62 -7.36 -6.78
CA ALA A 42 6.10 -7.03 -8.11
C ALA A 42 7.27 -6.94 -9.08
N PHE A 43 7.04 -7.33 -10.33
CA PHE A 43 8.05 -7.33 -11.38
C PHE A 43 7.37 -7.26 -12.75
N LEU A 44 8.14 -6.81 -13.75
CA LEU A 44 7.71 -6.83 -15.15
C LEU A 44 8.05 -8.18 -15.77
N ALA A 45 7.08 -8.79 -16.46
CA ALA A 45 7.25 -9.94 -17.31
C ALA A 45 7.08 -9.51 -18.77
N ASN A 46 8.07 -9.81 -19.61
CA ASN A 46 8.09 -9.44 -21.03
C ASN A 46 7.79 -7.94 -21.27
N ARG A 47 8.32 -7.08 -20.39
CA ARG A 47 8.23 -5.60 -20.36
C ARG A 47 6.85 -5.00 -20.09
N THR A 48 5.76 -5.64 -20.47
CA THR A 48 4.42 -5.01 -20.43
C THR A 48 3.49 -5.59 -19.37
N GLU A 49 3.72 -6.81 -18.91
CA GLU A 49 2.89 -7.43 -17.88
C GLU A 49 3.45 -7.19 -16.48
N ILE A 50 2.64 -6.67 -15.56
CA ILE A 50 3.02 -6.56 -14.15
C ILE A 50 2.50 -7.77 -13.41
N ARG A 51 3.42 -8.55 -12.84
CA ARG A 51 3.12 -9.72 -12.01
C ARG A 51 3.53 -9.50 -10.57
N VAL A 52 2.86 -10.20 -9.66
CA VAL A 52 3.10 -10.14 -8.22
C VAL A 52 3.35 -11.55 -7.70
N TYR A 53 4.55 -11.79 -7.19
CA TYR A 53 4.94 -13.01 -6.51
C TYR A 53 4.72 -12.89 -4.99
N ASP A 54 4.01 -13.85 -4.41
CA ASP A 54 3.84 -13.97 -2.97
C ASP A 54 4.95 -14.82 -2.34
N VAL A 55 5.72 -14.24 -1.42
CA VAL A 55 6.93 -14.88 -0.87
C VAL A 55 6.61 -16.15 -0.07
N LYS A 56 5.44 -16.21 0.58
CA LYS A 56 5.06 -17.33 1.45
C LYS A 56 4.46 -18.50 0.66
N SER A 57 3.48 -18.20 -0.18
CA SER A 57 2.75 -19.21 -0.96
C SER A 57 3.46 -19.59 -2.26
N LYS A 58 4.43 -18.78 -2.70
CA LYS A 58 5.12 -18.89 -3.98
C LYS A 58 4.20 -18.76 -5.21
N ARG A 59 2.98 -18.26 -5.01
CA ARG A 59 2.03 -18.00 -6.11
C ARG A 59 2.41 -16.71 -6.83
N ILE A 60 2.20 -16.70 -8.14
CA ILE A 60 2.30 -15.51 -8.98
C ILE A 60 0.90 -15.15 -9.47
N ASP A 61 0.48 -13.92 -9.20
CA ASP A 61 -0.74 -13.33 -9.73
C ASP A 61 -0.36 -12.27 -10.78
N VAL A 62 -1.20 -12.07 -11.80
CA VAL A 62 -1.03 -11.00 -12.80
C VAL A 62 -1.77 -9.77 -12.28
N ALA A 63 -1.05 -8.72 -11.86
CA ALA A 63 -1.67 -7.49 -11.37
C ALA A 63 -2.16 -6.61 -12.53
N LEU A 64 -1.38 -6.49 -13.60
CA LEU A 64 -1.75 -5.77 -14.81
C LEU A 64 -1.37 -6.57 -16.06
N PRO A 65 -2.36 -7.05 -16.85
CA PRO A 65 -2.11 -7.76 -18.10
C PRO A 65 -1.39 -6.94 -19.17
N ALA A 66 -0.59 -7.61 -20.00
CA ALA A 66 0.18 -6.99 -21.08
C ALA A 66 -0.63 -6.09 -22.04
N LYS A 67 -1.92 -6.41 -22.27
CA LYS A 67 -2.78 -5.66 -23.22
C LYS A 67 -3.02 -4.20 -22.84
N PHE A 68 -2.74 -3.82 -21.59
CA PHE A 68 -2.92 -2.46 -21.08
C PHE A 68 -1.65 -1.61 -21.14
N ASN A 69 -0.54 -2.19 -21.57
CA ASN A 69 0.77 -1.57 -21.62
C ASN A 69 1.47 -1.81 -22.96
N PHE A 70 2.47 -0.99 -23.23
CA PHE A 70 3.28 -1.01 -24.43
C PHE A 70 4.67 -0.54 -24.03
N SER A 71 5.69 -1.19 -24.57
CA SER A 71 7.08 -0.89 -24.30
C SER A 71 7.85 -0.90 -25.61
N TYR A 72 8.62 0.15 -25.83
CA TYR A 72 9.58 0.31 -26.92
C TYR A 72 10.93 -0.34 -26.61
N ALA A 73 11.39 -0.25 -25.37
CA ALA A 73 12.73 -0.70 -24.96
C ALA A 73 12.76 -1.19 -23.50
N ASP A 74 13.81 -1.94 -23.14
CA ASP A 74 13.99 -2.29 -21.73
C ASP A 74 14.22 -1.02 -20.88
N GLY A 75 13.45 -0.87 -19.80
CA GLY A 75 13.60 0.23 -18.85
C GLY A 75 12.67 1.44 -19.06
N ASP A 76 11.82 1.41 -20.08
CA ASP A 76 10.84 2.49 -20.33
C ASP A 76 9.54 2.36 -19.52
N MET A 77 9.34 1.23 -18.85
CA MET A 77 8.16 0.95 -18.04
C MET A 77 8.45 1.05 -16.54
N GLY A 78 7.59 1.81 -15.85
CA GLY A 78 7.67 2.03 -14.41
C GLY A 78 6.38 1.62 -13.68
N PHE A 79 6.54 1.21 -12.42
CA PHE A 79 5.41 1.02 -11.51
C PHE A 79 5.84 1.29 -10.06
N GLU A 80 4.88 1.59 -9.19
CA GLU A 80 5.08 1.81 -7.76
C GLU A 80 4.07 1.04 -6.91
N TRP A 81 4.53 0.51 -5.77
CA TRP A 81 3.64 -0.09 -4.78
C TRP A 81 2.90 0.99 -4.00
N SER A 82 1.60 0.79 -3.78
CA SER A 82 0.90 1.59 -2.78
C SER A 82 1.48 1.36 -1.39
N PRO A 83 1.51 2.38 -0.50
CA PRO A 83 2.03 2.23 0.86
C PRO A 83 1.34 1.15 1.69
N ASP A 84 0.08 0.82 1.36
CA ASP A 84 -0.68 -0.25 2.01
C ASP A 84 -0.45 -1.64 1.40
N SER A 85 0.45 -1.78 0.41
CA SER A 85 0.80 -3.03 -0.27
C SER A 85 -0.35 -3.72 -1.02
N ARG A 86 -1.43 -3.00 -1.36
CA ARG A 86 -2.62 -3.58 -2.03
C ARG A 86 -2.76 -3.22 -3.50
N TRP A 87 -2.05 -2.20 -3.97
CA TRP A 87 -2.19 -1.65 -5.31
C TRP A 87 -0.82 -1.41 -5.95
N ILE A 88 -0.84 -1.41 -7.28
CA ILE A 88 0.27 -0.99 -8.13
C ILE A 88 -0.18 0.24 -8.91
N LEU A 89 0.56 1.33 -8.81
CA LEU A 89 0.42 2.55 -9.59
C LEU A 89 1.34 2.46 -10.81
N THR A 90 0.84 2.78 -11.99
CA THR A 90 1.60 2.63 -13.25
C THR A 90 0.94 3.40 -14.38
N SER A 91 1.69 3.62 -15.46
CA SER A 91 1.15 4.09 -16.74
C SER A 91 0.16 3.06 -17.31
N TYR A 92 -0.79 3.54 -18.11
CA TYR A 92 -1.92 2.74 -18.57
C TYR A 92 -2.41 3.24 -19.93
N MET A 93 -2.54 2.33 -20.89
CA MET A 93 -3.00 2.66 -22.26
C MET A 93 -4.42 2.18 -22.57
N GLY A 94 -5.11 1.60 -21.59
CA GLY A 94 -6.46 1.09 -21.81
C GLY A 94 -6.53 -0.06 -22.81
N GLU A 95 -7.73 -0.35 -23.31
CA GLU A 95 -7.91 -1.30 -24.41
C GLU A 95 -7.89 -0.53 -25.75
N GLY A 96 -6.77 -0.64 -26.48
CA GLY A 96 -6.68 -0.18 -27.88
C GLY A 96 -6.12 1.22 -28.13
N GLY A 97 -5.60 1.92 -27.13
CA GLY A 97 -4.99 3.25 -27.29
C GLY A 97 -3.47 3.23 -27.19
N TRP A 98 -2.74 3.49 -28.28
CA TRP A 98 -1.29 3.72 -28.23
C TRP A 98 -0.93 5.22 -28.15
N ASN A 99 -1.89 6.12 -28.39
CA ASN A 99 -1.60 7.53 -28.63
C ASN A 99 -1.38 8.34 -27.34
N ASN A 100 -2.04 7.98 -26.24
CA ASN A 100 -2.01 8.74 -24.99
C ASN A 100 -1.83 7.77 -23.81
N MET A 101 -0.88 8.05 -22.93
CA MET A 101 -0.73 7.29 -21.69
C MET A 101 -1.55 7.96 -20.58
N ASP A 102 -2.40 7.17 -19.93
CA ASP A 102 -3.06 7.53 -18.69
C ASP A 102 -2.30 6.94 -17.50
N ILE A 103 -2.77 7.23 -16.29
CA ILE A 103 -2.28 6.62 -15.06
C ILE A 103 -3.39 5.76 -14.45
N ALA A 104 -3.03 4.55 -14.01
CA ALA A 104 -3.97 3.65 -13.36
C ALA A 104 -3.41 3.06 -12.06
N VAL A 105 -4.35 2.59 -11.24
CA VAL A 105 -4.05 1.67 -10.14
C VAL A 105 -4.62 0.29 -10.43
N ALA A 106 -3.80 -0.73 -10.26
CA ALA A 106 -4.17 -2.13 -10.40
C ALA A 106 -4.10 -2.84 -9.06
N SER A 107 -5.14 -3.61 -8.72
CA SER A 107 -5.13 -4.45 -7.53
C SER A 107 -4.11 -5.56 -7.71
N ILE A 108 -3.38 -5.90 -6.65
CA ILE A 108 -2.29 -6.90 -6.71
C ILE A 108 -2.74 -8.31 -7.11
N ASP A 109 -4.04 -8.61 -7.01
CA ASP A 109 -4.63 -9.89 -7.43
C ASP A 109 -5.23 -9.84 -8.84
N GLY A 110 -5.05 -8.72 -9.57
CA GLY A 110 -5.50 -8.56 -10.96
C GLY A 110 -7.00 -8.36 -11.16
N LYS A 111 -7.80 -8.35 -10.08
CA LYS A 111 -9.27 -8.31 -10.22
C LYS A 111 -9.82 -6.94 -10.58
N LYS A 112 -9.07 -5.87 -10.34
CA LYS A 112 -9.53 -4.50 -10.55
C LYS A 112 -8.40 -3.63 -11.06
N VAL A 113 -8.68 -2.91 -12.14
CA VAL A 113 -7.85 -1.81 -12.65
C VAL A 113 -8.72 -0.57 -12.71
N VAL A 114 -8.19 0.56 -12.26
CA VAL A 114 -8.90 1.85 -12.28
C VAL A 114 -8.02 2.85 -13.00
N ASN A 115 -8.48 3.32 -14.16
CA ASN A 115 -7.89 4.49 -14.81
C ASN A 115 -8.24 5.73 -13.98
N LEU A 116 -7.22 6.46 -13.54
CA LEU A 116 -7.35 7.61 -12.66
C LEU A 116 -7.47 8.91 -13.44
N THR A 117 -6.76 9.05 -14.56
CA THR A 117 -6.64 10.33 -15.27
C THR A 117 -7.71 10.49 -16.35
N ASN A 118 -7.85 9.50 -17.24
CA ASN A 118 -8.77 9.54 -18.38
C ASN A 118 -8.79 10.92 -19.06
N SER A 119 -7.60 11.48 -19.30
CA SER A 119 -7.44 12.89 -19.63
C SER A 119 -7.57 13.16 -21.13
N GLY A 120 -7.27 12.16 -21.96
CA GLY A 120 -7.12 12.34 -23.41
C GLY A 120 -5.79 13.00 -23.81
N TYR A 121 -4.86 13.10 -22.87
CA TYR A 121 -3.54 13.72 -22.97
C TYR A 121 -2.47 12.74 -22.47
N SER A 122 -1.20 13.13 -22.50
CA SER A 122 -0.13 12.30 -21.95
C SER A 122 0.02 12.57 -20.47
N ASP A 123 -0.17 11.54 -19.65
CA ASP A 123 0.05 11.54 -18.21
C ASP A 123 1.18 10.56 -17.85
N GLU A 124 2.23 11.06 -17.21
CA GLU A 124 3.49 10.33 -17.02
C GLU A 124 4.04 10.45 -15.60
N SER A 125 4.98 9.56 -15.28
CA SER A 125 5.75 9.56 -14.02
C SER A 125 4.90 9.65 -12.74
N PRO A 126 3.91 8.75 -12.56
CA PRO A 126 3.05 8.80 -11.38
C PRO A 126 3.81 8.36 -10.12
N GLU A 127 3.61 9.10 -9.02
CA GLU A 127 4.15 8.75 -7.71
C GLU A 127 3.10 8.85 -6.59
N TRP A 128 3.19 7.96 -5.60
CA TRP A 128 2.40 8.07 -4.38
C TRP A 128 2.90 9.22 -3.49
N ALA A 129 1.98 10.08 -3.07
CA ALA A 129 2.26 11.19 -2.17
C ALA A 129 1.48 11.07 -0.85
N LEU A 130 1.95 11.80 0.17
CA LEU A 130 1.27 11.93 1.47
C LEU A 130 0.94 10.58 2.15
N GLY A 131 1.84 9.60 2.02
CA GLY A 131 1.64 8.26 2.58
C GLY A 131 0.52 7.47 1.91
N GLY A 132 0.25 7.72 0.63
CA GLY A 132 -0.77 7.03 -0.16
C GLY A 132 -2.12 7.74 -0.17
N LYS A 133 -2.18 8.95 0.41
CA LYS A 133 -3.38 9.79 0.43
C LYS A 133 -3.52 10.66 -0.82
N ALA A 134 -2.47 10.76 -1.63
CA ALA A 134 -2.50 11.46 -2.89
C ALA A 134 -1.60 10.76 -3.92
N ILE A 135 -1.77 11.13 -5.18
CA ILE A 135 -0.91 10.76 -6.30
C ILE A 135 -0.50 12.05 -7.01
N VAL A 136 0.77 12.14 -7.41
CA VAL A 136 1.31 13.22 -8.25
C VAL A 136 1.75 12.66 -9.59
N TRP A 137 1.66 13.47 -10.64
CA TRP A 137 2.11 13.09 -11.99
C TRP A 137 2.37 14.30 -12.88
N ALA A 138 3.07 14.10 -13.99
CA ALA A 138 3.26 15.11 -15.04
C ALA A 138 2.19 14.94 -16.14
N SER A 139 1.64 16.03 -16.65
CA SER A 139 0.63 15.99 -17.72
C SER A 139 0.75 17.17 -18.67
N ASP A 140 0.65 16.90 -19.97
CA ASP A 140 0.71 17.90 -21.03
C ASP A 140 -0.65 18.56 -21.33
N ARG A 141 -1.69 18.23 -20.56
CA ARG A 141 -3.08 18.65 -20.82
C ARG A 141 -3.31 20.16 -20.85
N ALA A 142 -2.50 20.92 -20.11
CA ALA A 142 -2.56 22.39 -20.07
C ALA A 142 -1.33 23.06 -20.70
N GLY A 143 -0.38 22.27 -21.20
CA GLY A 143 0.88 22.75 -21.73
C GLY A 143 0.78 23.43 -23.09
N TYR A 144 1.71 24.34 -23.35
CA TYR A 144 1.92 24.86 -24.70
C TYR A 144 2.48 23.77 -25.61
N ARG A 145 1.93 23.67 -26.82
CA ARG A 145 2.35 22.69 -27.82
C ARG A 145 3.25 23.32 -28.87
N SER A 146 4.28 22.59 -29.27
CA SER A 146 5.10 22.96 -30.41
C SER A 146 4.25 22.98 -31.68
N HIS A 147 4.26 24.09 -32.40
CA HIS A 147 3.55 24.21 -33.68
C HIS A 147 4.21 23.40 -34.81
N GLY A 148 5.50 23.05 -34.68
CA GLY A 148 6.29 22.45 -35.75
C GLY A 148 6.72 21.00 -35.53
N SER A 149 6.39 20.38 -34.39
CA SER A 149 6.84 19.02 -34.06
C SER A 149 6.06 18.39 -32.91
N TRP A 150 6.57 17.27 -32.39
CA TRP A 150 6.12 16.56 -31.21
C TRP A 150 6.81 17.17 -29.97
N GLY A 151 6.03 17.80 -29.11
CA GLY A 151 6.53 18.37 -27.86
C GLY A 151 5.50 19.26 -27.22
N ALA A 152 5.35 19.11 -25.92
CA ALA A 152 4.49 19.92 -25.09
C ALA A 152 5.22 20.24 -23.77
N GLU A 153 4.85 21.35 -23.15
CA GLU A 153 5.21 21.59 -21.76
C GLU A 153 4.35 20.70 -20.85
N ASP A 154 4.93 20.20 -19.77
CA ASP A 154 4.21 19.41 -18.77
C ASP A 154 4.00 20.22 -17.50
N ASP A 155 2.82 20.09 -16.92
CA ASP A 155 2.52 20.57 -15.57
C ASP A 155 2.46 19.39 -14.60
N VAL A 156 2.82 19.64 -13.34
CA VAL A 156 2.67 18.65 -12.27
C VAL A 156 1.28 18.78 -11.65
N TYR A 157 0.54 17.67 -11.65
CA TYR A 157 -0.77 17.56 -11.04
C TYR A 157 -0.73 16.72 -9.76
N ILE A 158 -1.71 16.97 -8.90
CA ILE A 158 -1.95 16.19 -7.70
C ILE A 158 -3.42 15.80 -7.60
N MET A 159 -3.67 14.54 -7.27
CA MET A 159 -4.99 13.98 -6.99
C MET A 159 -5.01 13.50 -5.56
N TYR A 160 -5.96 14.00 -4.78
CA TYR A 160 -6.18 13.54 -3.41
C TYR A 160 -7.16 12.38 -3.41
N LEU A 161 -6.77 11.30 -2.75
CA LEU A 161 -7.58 10.10 -2.54
C LEU A 161 -8.25 10.10 -1.15
N ASP A 162 -7.78 10.98 -0.27
CA ASP A 162 -8.29 11.20 1.08
C ASP A 162 -8.85 12.62 1.22
N LYS A 163 -10.08 12.72 1.72
CA LYS A 163 -10.76 14.00 1.89
C LYS A 163 -10.03 14.90 2.89
N GLU A 164 -9.53 14.33 3.99
CA GLU A 164 -8.81 15.10 5.00
C GLU A 164 -7.53 15.70 4.43
N ALA A 165 -6.74 14.92 3.67
CA ALA A 165 -5.56 15.43 2.99
C ALA A 165 -5.85 16.59 2.03
N TYR A 166 -6.96 16.52 1.28
CA TYR A 166 -7.40 17.59 0.39
C TYR A 166 -7.77 18.87 1.12
N GLU A 167 -8.51 18.78 2.24
CA GLU A 167 -8.83 19.99 3.01
C GLU A 167 -7.57 20.59 3.64
N LEU A 168 -6.67 19.74 4.16
CA LEU A 168 -5.40 20.19 4.75
C LEU A 168 -4.47 20.87 3.75
N SER A 169 -4.57 20.57 2.46
CA SER A 169 -3.76 21.23 1.44
C SER A 169 -4.19 22.67 1.16
N LYS A 170 -5.42 23.04 1.54
CA LYS A 170 -5.96 24.41 1.38
C LYS A 170 -5.67 25.31 2.57
N TYR A 171 -5.29 24.73 3.70
CA TYR A 171 -5.14 25.48 4.94
C TYR A 171 -3.92 26.40 4.86
N ASN A 172 -4.10 27.63 5.32
CA ASN A 172 -2.97 28.49 5.60
C ASN A 172 -2.23 27.98 6.86
N LYS A 173 -1.13 28.65 7.21
CA LYS A 173 -0.29 28.25 8.35
C LYS A 173 -1.05 28.26 9.68
N GLU A 174 -1.97 29.21 9.88
CA GLU A 174 -2.74 29.38 11.12
C GLU A 174 -3.82 28.30 11.25
N ASP A 175 -4.57 28.06 10.18
CA ASP A 175 -5.60 27.01 10.13
C ASP A 175 -5.00 25.63 10.37
N ARG A 176 -3.78 25.40 9.84
CA ARG A 176 -3.05 24.15 10.03
C ARG A 176 -2.57 23.96 11.46
N ALA A 177 -2.09 25.01 12.12
CA ALA A 177 -1.71 24.96 13.53
C ALA A 177 -2.93 24.64 14.41
N LEU A 178 -4.06 25.31 14.16
CA LEU A 178 -5.30 25.06 14.90
C LEU A 178 -5.81 23.63 14.70
N TYR A 179 -5.68 23.08 13.49
CA TYR A 179 -5.99 21.69 13.20
C TYR A 179 -5.12 20.71 14.00
N GLU A 180 -3.81 20.93 14.01
CA GLU A 180 -2.85 20.07 14.73
C GLU A 180 -3.10 20.09 16.24
N GLU A 181 -3.42 21.25 16.81
CA GLU A 181 -3.79 21.38 18.22
C GLU A 181 -5.05 20.57 18.54
N ARG A 182 -6.10 20.68 17.71
CA ARG A 182 -7.33 19.89 17.86
C ARG A 182 -7.05 18.39 17.79
N MET A 183 -6.19 17.96 16.86
CA MET A 183 -5.83 16.55 16.71
C MET A 183 -5.02 16.02 17.90
N LYS A 184 -4.07 16.81 18.43
CA LYS A 184 -3.33 16.47 19.65
C LYS A 184 -4.27 16.35 20.85
N ALA A 185 -5.15 17.33 21.05
CA ALA A 185 -6.12 17.31 22.13
C ALA A 185 -7.07 16.10 22.03
N ALA A 186 -7.53 15.76 20.81
CA ALA A 186 -8.34 14.57 20.57
C ALA A 186 -7.59 13.27 20.92
N LYS A 187 -6.32 13.14 20.51
CA LYS A 187 -5.50 11.97 20.82
C LYS A 187 -5.28 11.81 22.33
N ASP A 188 -4.97 12.90 23.03
CA ASP A 188 -4.78 12.91 24.49
C ASP A 188 -6.07 12.51 25.23
N SER A 189 -7.23 12.95 24.73
CA SER A 189 -8.53 12.56 25.28
C SER A 189 -8.80 11.06 25.08
N THR A 190 -8.42 10.51 23.93
CA THR A 190 -8.61 9.09 23.58
C THR A 190 -7.71 8.21 24.44
N ASP A 191 -6.46 8.61 24.66
CA ASP A 191 -5.50 7.90 25.52
C ASP A 191 -5.90 7.93 27.00
N LYS A 192 -6.49 9.02 27.48
CA LYS A 192 -7.06 9.09 28.84
C LYS A 192 -8.25 8.15 28.98
N SER A 193 -9.13 8.09 27.98
CA SER A 193 -10.29 7.18 27.99
C SER A 193 -9.88 5.70 28.00
N SER A 194 -8.85 5.33 27.22
CA SER A 194 -8.35 3.95 27.14
C SER A 194 -7.65 3.50 28.42
N LYS A 195 -6.91 4.40 29.08
CA LYS A 195 -6.34 4.16 30.43
C LYS A 195 -7.43 4.02 31.49
N ALA A 196 -8.45 4.87 31.48
CA ALA A 196 -9.58 4.77 32.41
C ALA A 196 -10.36 3.45 32.23
N GLY A 197 -10.58 3.00 30.99
CA GLY A 197 -11.20 1.69 30.69
C GLY A 197 -10.38 0.49 31.17
N LYS A 198 -9.05 0.54 31.03
CA LYS A 198 -8.14 -0.49 31.60
C LYS A 198 -8.15 -0.49 33.14
N GLN A 199 -8.31 0.66 33.77
CA GLN A 199 -8.34 0.77 35.22
C GLN A 199 -9.67 0.24 35.79
N LYS A 200 -10.81 0.55 35.14
CA LYS A 200 -12.14 0.03 35.47
C LYS A 200 -12.22 -1.49 35.34
N SER A 201 -11.70 -2.07 34.24
CA SER A 201 -11.68 -3.54 34.07
C SER A 201 -10.80 -4.28 35.08
N LYS A 202 -9.72 -3.66 35.57
CA LYS A 202 -8.93 -4.19 36.71
C LYS A 202 -9.70 -4.09 38.04
N THR A 203 -10.51 -3.05 38.24
CA THR A 203 -11.32 -2.91 39.47
C THR A 203 -12.50 -3.89 39.49
N ASP A 204 -13.15 -4.12 38.35
CA ASP A 204 -14.24 -5.09 38.21
C ASP A 204 -13.77 -6.54 38.35
N LYS A 205 -12.56 -6.87 37.86
CA LYS A 205 -11.92 -8.18 38.14
C LYS A 205 -11.61 -8.38 39.62
N LYS A 206 -11.22 -7.33 40.34
CA LYS A 206 -10.95 -7.40 41.78
C LYS A 206 -12.24 -7.59 42.60
N LYS A 207 -13.32 -6.88 42.25
CA LYS A 207 -14.66 -7.07 42.86
C LYS A 207 -15.27 -8.46 42.61
N LYS A 208 -15.03 -9.08 41.44
CA LYS A 208 -15.46 -10.46 41.17
C LYS A 208 -14.68 -11.52 41.95
N ALA A 209 -13.46 -11.23 42.38
CA ALA A 209 -12.67 -12.13 43.23
C ALA A 209 -13.12 -12.05 44.70
N ASP A 210 -13.38 -10.83 45.21
CA ASP A 210 -13.79 -10.63 46.62
C ASP A 210 -15.25 -11.02 46.91
N GLY A 211 -16.09 -11.22 45.87
CA GLY A 211 -17.48 -11.64 46.02
C GLY A 211 -17.71 -13.14 46.19
N LYS A 212 -16.68 -13.99 46.12
CA LYS A 212 -16.82 -15.45 46.12
C LYS A 212 -16.64 -16.13 47.49
N ASP A 213 -16.25 -15.39 48.53
CA ASP A 213 -15.91 -15.95 49.86
C ASP A 213 -16.97 -15.75 50.96
N LYS A 214 -18.19 -15.31 50.63
CA LYS A 214 -19.30 -15.27 51.61
C LYS A 214 -20.60 -15.88 51.08
N SER A 215 -20.61 -17.20 50.92
CA SER A 215 -21.78 -18.04 51.21
C SER A 215 -21.34 -19.50 51.35
N GLY A 216 -20.89 -19.85 52.55
CA GLY A 216 -20.66 -21.23 52.94
C GLY A 216 -21.91 -21.86 53.55
N ALA A 217 -22.17 -23.10 53.12
CA ALA A 217 -22.74 -24.23 53.86
C ALA A 217 -24.24 -24.28 54.22
N SER A 218 -24.96 -25.22 53.58
CA SER A 218 -25.57 -26.37 54.29
C SER A 218 -25.96 -27.48 53.29
N LYS A 219 -25.28 -28.63 53.34
CA LYS A 219 -25.77 -29.97 53.78
C LYS A 219 -26.50 -30.84 52.73
N ASP A 220 -25.83 -31.94 52.41
CA ASP A 220 -26.29 -33.32 52.22
C ASP A 220 -27.77 -33.62 51.97
N GLU A 221 -28.09 -34.30 50.86
CA GLU A 221 -28.42 -35.75 50.87
C GLU A 221 -28.80 -36.29 49.46
N LYS A 222 -28.26 -37.49 49.18
CA LYS A 222 -28.81 -38.63 48.39
C LYS A 222 -29.51 -38.41 47.03
N SER A 223 -28.90 -39.04 46.02
CA SER A 223 -29.55 -39.63 44.82
C SER A 223 -30.68 -40.61 45.20
N PRO A 224 -31.67 -40.93 44.32
CA PRO A 224 -31.38 -41.70 43.10
C PRO A 224 -32.20 -41.35 41.84
N LYS A 225 -31.70 -41.91 40.73
CA LYS A 225 -32.36 -42.07 39.42
C LYS A 225 -33.82 -42.55 39.52
N LYS A 226 -34.63 -42.16 38.54
CA LYS A 226 -35.47 -43.09 37.76
C LYS A 226 -35.90 -42.44 36.44
N ASP A 227 -35.72 -43.24 35.38
CA ASP A 227 -36.45 -43.38 34.11
C ASP A 227 -36.82 -42.12 33.30
#